data_AF-A0A7S2JLH2-F1
#
_entry.id   AF-A0A7S2JLH2-F1
#
_cell.length_a   1.000
_cell.length_b   1.000
_cell.length_c   1.000
_cell.angle_alpha   90.00
_cell.angle_beta   90.00
_cell.angle_gamma   90.00
#
_symmetry.space_group_name_H-M   'P 1'
#
loop_
_entity.id
_entity.type
_entity.pdbx_description
1 polymer ?
#
loop_
_entity_poly.entity_id
_entity_poly.type
_entity_poly.pdbx_seq_one_letter_code
_entity_poly.pdbx_strand_id
1 'polypeptide(L)'
;HAPYPRRYLNSVLWNSAFLLAQGRLGEALSPSNFAAITSPTVLAIMGIMSTVGLVTGFFLKHLDSVLKAVASATEVVLTMLASAAIFATPIDLPSIVAALLVGAGVAMYSQPVRAEPAPPAVDEERKMLTKAEMADE
;
A
#
# COMPACT_ATOMS: atom_id res chain seq x y z
N HIS A 1 -4.67 -5.40 29.98
CA HIS A 1 -4.97 -4.67 28.73
C HIS A 1 -5.08 -3.17 29.02
N ALA A 2 -4.02 -2.40 28.73
CA ALA A 2 -4.07 -0.94 28.85
C ALA A 2 -4.47 -0.32 27.50
N PRO A 3 -5.28 0.75 27.48
CA PRO A 3 -5.74 1.37 26.24
C PRO A 3 -4.56 2.01 25.47
N TYR A 4 -4.35 1.57 24.24
CA TYR A 4 -3.30 2.01 23.31
C TYR A 4 -3.19 3.53 23.01
N PRO A 5 -4.22 4.41 23.11
CA PRO A 5 -4.04 5.84 22.85
C PRO A 5 -3.03 6.54 23.77
N ARG A 6 -2.75 5.99 24.96
CA ARG A 6 -1.78 6.58 25.91
C ARG A 6 -0.33 6.62 25.39
N ARG A 7 0.09 5.69 24.51
CA ARG A 7 1.50 5.62 24.07
C ARG A 7 1.88 6.69 23.04
N TYR A 8 1.00 6.97 22.08
CA TYR A 8 1.21 8.04 21.11
C TYR A 8 1.16 9.40 21.77
N LEU A 9 0.16 9.63 22.65
CA LEU A 9 0.11 10.85 23.44
C LEU A 9 1.37 11.05 24.27
N ASN A 10 1.88 10.01 24.93
CA ASN A 10 3.10 10.12 25.73
C ASN A 10 4.33 10.50 24.88
N SER A 11 4.45 9.95 23.67
CA SER A 11 5.54 10.30 22.75
C SER A 11 5.42 11.74 22.22
N VAL A 12 4.21 12.19 21.90
CA VAL A 12 3.93 13.58 21.49
C VAL A 12 4.23 14.54 22.65
N LEU A 13 3.83 14.20 23.87
CA LEU A 13 4.10 14.98 25.07
C LEU A 13 5.60 15.08 25.36
N TRP A 14 6.35 13.98 25.29
CA TRP A 14 7.80 14.00 25.51
C TRP A 14 8.56 14.77 24.43
N ASN A 15 8.19 14.63 23.15
CA ASN A 15 8.77 15.44 22.08
C ASN A 15 8.46 16.93 22.26
N SER A 16 7.22 17.26 22.67
CA SER A 16 6.82 18.65 22.94
C SER A 16 7.55 19.23 24.15
N ALA A 17 7.72 18.45 25.22
CA ALA A 17 8.48 18.84 26.42
C ALA A 17 9.97 19.03 26.11
N PHE A 18 10.56 18.20 25.24
CA PHE A 18 11.92 18.35 24.78
C PHE A 18 12.12 19.63 23.94
N LEU A 19 11.18 19.94 23.04
CA LEU A 19 11.18 21.18 22.27
C LEU A 19 10.97 22.43 23.15
N LEU A 20 10.15 22.33 24.20
CA LEU A 20 9.99 23.33 25.27
C LEU A 20 11.33 23.58 25.97
N ALA A 21 12.01 22.53 26.41
CA ALA A 21 13.27 22.62 27.16
C ALA A 21 14.41 23.23 26.32
N GLN A 22 14.41 23.03 24.99
CA GLN A 22 15.36 23.68 24.08
C GLN A 22 15.03 25.14 23.76
N GLY A 23 13.89 25.68 24.19
CA GLY A 23 13.45 27.04 23.86
C GLY A 23 13.05 27.25 22.39
N ARG A 24 12.97 26.17 21.59
CA ARG A 24 12.74 26.22 20.14
C ARG A 24 11.26 26.19 19.74
N LEU A 25 10.34 26.14 20.71
CA LEU A 25 8.91 26.13 20.41
C LEU A 25 8.38 27.44 19.84
N GLY A 26 8.90 28.58 20.31
CA GLY A 26 8.54 29.88 19.76
C GLY A 26 9.02 30.03 18.31
N GLU A 27 10.18 29.47 17.99
CA GLU A 27 10.67 29.34 16.61
C GLU A 27 9.80 28.38 15.80
N ALA A 28 9.48 27.20 16.32
CA ALA A 28 8.67 26.19 15.62
C ALA A 28 7.26 26.71 15.27
N LEU A 29 6.67 27.54 16.14
CA LEU A 29 5.36 28.18 15.94
C LEU A 29 5.47 29.59 15.34
N SER A 30 6.65 30.00 14.87
CA SER A 30 6.83 31.31 14.25
C SER A 30 5.95 31.44 12.99
N PRO A 31 5.39 32.62 12.71
CA PRO A 31 4.57 32.86 11.52
C PRO A 31 5.30 32.50 10.21
N SER A 32 6.62 32.65 10.18
CA SER A 32 7.49 32.25 9.06
C SER A 32 7.49 30.74 8.83
N ASN A 33 7.54 29.94 9.89
CA ASN A 33 7.51 28.48 9.77
C ASN A 33 6.11 27.97 9.42
N PHE A 34 5.07 28.64 9.90
CA PHE A 34 3.70 28.32 9.50
C PHE A 34 3.46 28.61 8.01
N ALA A 35 3.95 29.76 7.52
CA ALA A 35 3.90 30.11 6.10
C ALA A 35 4.67 29.11 5.22
N ALA A 36 5.76 28.52 5.72
CA ALA A 36 6.48 27.48 5.00
C ALA A 36 5.66 26.18 4.86
N ILE A 37 4.91 25.79 5.89
CA ILE A 37 4.03 24.60 5.86
C ILE A 37 2.84 24.83 4.93
N THR A 38 2.27 26.05 4.91
CA THR A 38 1.16 26.41 4.02
C THR A 38 1.61 26.78 2.60
N SER A 39 2.89 26.61 2.28
CA SER A 39 3.38 26.75 0.91
C SER A 39 2.66 25.75 -0.02
N PRO A 40 2.19 26.18 -1.20
CA PRO A 40 1.47 25.32 -2.14
C PRO A 40 2.22 24.02 -2.46
N THR A 41 3.55 24.07 -2.55
CA THR A 41 4.39 22.89 -2.81
C THR A 41 4.33 21.89 -1.67
N VAL A 42 4.37 22.37 -0.42
CA VAL A 42 4.32 21.49 0.77
C VAL A 42 2.93 20.87 0.90
N LEU A 43 1.87 21.66 0.68
CA LEU A 43 0.50 21.16 0.66
C LEU A 43 0.28 20.12 -0.46
N ALA A 44 0.87 20.31 -1.64
CA ALA A 44 0.82 19.33 -2.71
C ALA A 44 1.49 18.01 -2.32
N ILE A 45 2.68 18.06 -1.69
CA ILE A 45 3.36 16.88 -1.18
C ILE A 45 2.52 16.19 -0.09
N MET A 46 1.98 16.94 0.87
CA MET A 46 1.10 16.40 1.92
C MET A 46 -0.14 15.73 1.32
N GLY A 47 -0.75 16.36 0.32
CA GLY A 47 -1.88 15.83 -0.43
C GLY A 47 -1.54 14.50 -1.07
N ILE A 48 -0.48 14.44 -1.88
CA ILE A 48 -0.01 13.21 -2.55
C ILE A 48 0.25 12.10 -1.53
N MET A 49 1.01 12.38 -0.47
CA MET A 49 1.34 11.39 0.56
C MET A 49 0.10 10.90 1.30
N SER A 50 -0.89 11.77 1.56
CA SER A 50 -2.15 11.39 2.18
C SER A 50 -3.01 10.51 1.27
N THR A 51 -3.05 10.80 -0.04
CA THR A 51 -3.78 10.00 -1.03
C THR A 51 -3.15 8.63 -1.18
N VAL A 52 -1.82 8.52 -1.24
CA VAL A 52 -1.10 7.23 -1.28
C VAL A 52 -1.44 6.39 -0.03
N GLY A 53 -1.46 7.01 1.15
CA GLY A 53 -1.86 6.33 2.39
C GLY A 53 -3.31 5.86 2.37
N LEU A 54 -4.23 6.68 1.85
CA LEU A 54 -5.64 6.35 1.70
C LEU A 54 -5.87 5.19 0.72
N VAL A 55 -5.24 5.26 -0.45
CA VAL A 55 -5.31 4.24 -1.49
C VAL A 55 -4.74 2.92 -0.98
N THR A 56 -3.61 2.95 -0.26
CA THR A 56 -3.04 1.76 0.40
C THR A 56 -3.98 1.18 1.45
N GLY A 57 -4.62 2.02 2.26
CA GLY A 57 -5.63 1.60 3.24
C GLY A 57 -6.87 0.97 2.59
N PHE A 58 -7.30 1.51 1.44
CA PHE A 58 -8.39 0.96 0.65
C PHE A 58 -8.03 -0.39 0.03
N PHE A 59 -6.86 -0.49 -0.59
CA PHE A 59 -6.35 -1.75 -1.13
C PHE A 59 -6.17 -2.83 -0.05
N LEU A 60 -5.73 -2.47 1.15
CA LEU A 60 -5.66 -3.40 2.28
C LEU A 60 -7.02 -3.98 2.69
N LYS A 61 -8.11 -3.29 2.43
CA LYS A 61 -9.46 -3.80 2.70
C LYS A 61 -9.94 -4.78 1.62
N HIS A 62 -9.32 -4.76 0.43
CA HIS A 62 -9.85 -5.44 -0.77
C HIS A 62 -8.87 -6.43 -1.41
N LEU A 63 -7.60 -6.45 -0.99
CA LEU A 63 -6.56 -7.33 -1.52
C LEU A 63 -6.00 -8.27 -0.45
N ASP A 64 -5.64 -9.48 -0.84
CA ASP A 64 -4.76 -10.35 -0.06
C ASP A 64 -3.35 -9.75 0.05
N SER A 65 -2.61 -10.11 1.11
CA SER A 65 -1.28 -9.56 1.42
C SER A 65 -0.27 -9.67 0.25
N VAL A 66 -0.44 -10.66 -0.63
CA VAL A 66 0.37 -10.88 -1.84
C VAL A 66 0.09 -9.84 -2.91
N LEU A 67 -1.19 -9.55 -3.20
CA LEU A 67 -1.56 -8.61 -4.24
C LEU A 67 -1.21 -7.16 -3.84
N LYS A 68 -1.17 -6.87 -2.53
CA LYS A 68 -0.59 -5.62 -2.00
C LYS A 68 0.90 -5.50 -2.35
N ALA A 69 1.68 -6.54 -2.12
CA ALA A 69 3.12 -6.52 -2.43
C ALA A 69 3.35 -6.31 -3.94
N VAL A 70 2.59 -7.01 -4.77
CA VAL A 70 2.63 -6.86 -6.24
C VAL A 70 2.26 -5.43 -6.67
N ALA A 71 1.21 -4.85 -6.11
CA ALA A 71 0.80 -3.48 -6.39
C ALA A 71 1.90 -2.47 -6.01
N SER A 72 2.48 -2.59 -4.82
CA SER A 72 3.57 -1.70 -4.37
C SER A 72 4.84 -1.83 -5.22
N ALA A 73 5.20 -3.04 -5.64
CA ALA A 73 6.36 -3.24 -6.51
C ALA A 73 6.12 -2.64 -7.90
N THR A 74 4.89 -2.80 -8.43
CA THR A 74 4.49 -2.22 -9.72
C THR A 74 4.48 -0.69 -9.67
N GLU A 75 3.99 -0.10 -8.58
CA GLU A 75 4.01 1.36 -8.34
C GLU A 75 5.43 1.94 -8.39
N VAL A 76 6.42 1.26 -7.79
CA VAL A 76 7.82 1.66 -7.83
C VAL A 76 8.36 1.67 -9.26
N VAL A 77 8.05 0.64 -10.06
CA VAL A 77 8.45 0.58 -11.48
C VAL A 77 7.77 1.68 -12.29
N LEU A 78 6.48 1.94 -12.05
CA LEU A 78 5.77 3.02 -12.73
C LEU A 78 6.32 4.40 -12.37
N THR A 79 6.71 4.62 -11.11
CA THR A 79 7.33 5.87 -10.66
C THR A 79 8.71 6.06 -11.29
N MET A 80 9.51 5.00 -11.38
CA MET A 80 10.79 5.03 -12.11
C MET A 80 10.56 5.44 -13.58
N LEU A 81 9.63 4.79 -14.28
CA LEU A 81 9.33 5.12 -15.69
C LEU A 81 8.77 6.53 -15.86
N ALA A 82 7.87 6.96 -14.98
CA ALA A 82 7.33 8.33 -14.98
C ALA A 82 8.44 9.36 -14.73
N SER A 83 9.37 9.06 -13.82
CA SER A 83 10.49 9.96 -13.54
C SER A 83 11.43 10.10 -14.75
N ALA A 84 11.71 9.01 -15.45
CA ALA A 84 12.47 9.03 -16.70
C ALA A 84 11.74 9.81 -17.80
N ALA A 85 10.42 9.67 -17.91
CA ALA A 85 9.62 10.35 -18.93
C ALA A 85 9.46 11.87 -18.68
N ILE A 86 9.25 12.30 -17.43
CA ILE A 86 8.95 13.70 -17.09
C ILE A 86 10.24 14.51 -16.86
N PHE A 87 11.24 13.91 -16.20
CA PHE A 87 12.45 14.62 -15.77
C PHE A 87 13.69 14.24 -16.57
N ALA A 88 13.56 13.37 -17.58
CA ALA A 88 14.67 12.83 -18.36
C ALA A 88 15.77 12.18 -17.48
N THR A 89 15.37 11.62 -16.33
CA THR A 89 16.29 10.96 -15.41
C THR A 89 16.90 9.73 -16.09
N PRO A 90 18.24 9.56 -16.09
CA PRO A 90 18.88 8.40 -16.68
C PRO A 90 18.44 7.12 -15.95
N ILE A 91 18.11 6.07 -16.70
CA ILE A 91 17.76 4.77 -16.15
C ILE A 91 19.04 3.93 -16.07
N ASP A 92 19.47 3.65 -14.84
CA ASP A 92 20.64 2.82 -14.59
C ASP A 92 20.36 1.33 -14.82
N LEU A 93 21.42 0.57 -15.07
CA LEU A 93 21.34 -0.87 -15.29
C LEU A 93 20.63 -1.64 -14.14
N PRO A 94 20.87 -1.33 -12.84
CA PRO A 94 20.14 -1.98 -11.74
C PRO A 94 18.64 -1.71 -11.79
N SER A 95 18.23 -0.51 -12.21
CA SER A 95 16.83 -0.10 -12.33
C SER A 95 16.11 -0.87 -13.44
N ILE A 96 16.81 -1.12 -14.56
CA ILE A 96 16.31 -1.98 -15.64
C ILE A 96 16.13 -3.42 -15.15
N VAL A 97 17.14 -3.98 -14.46
CA VAL A 97 17.06 -5.35 -13.92
C VAL A 97 15.92 -5.48 -12.91
N ALA A 98 15.77 -4.50 -12.01
CA ALA A 98 14.67 -4.47 -11.05
C ALA A 98 13.31 -4.42 -11.74
N ALA A 99 13.14 -3.58 -12.76
CA ALA A 99 11.90 -3.47 -13.52
C ALA A 99 11.54 -4.78 -14.24
N LEU A 100 12.53 -5.46 -14.85
CA LEU A 100 12.34 -6.76 -15.46
C LEU A 100 11.94 -7.83 -14.44
N LEU A 101 12.57 -7.85 -13.27
CA LEU A 101 12.28 -8.81 -12.21
C LEU A 101 10.87 -8.63 -11.65
N VAL A 102 10.47 -7.38 -11.39
CA VAL A 102 9.10 -7.05 -10.96
C VAL A 102 8.10 -7.41 -12.05
N GLY A 103 8.37 -7.06 -13.31
CA GLY A 103 7.51 -7.41 -14.44
C GLY A 103 7.33 -8.91 -14.62
N ALA A 104 8.41 -9.69 -14.52
CA ALA A 104 8.36 -11.15 -14.55
C ALA A 104 7.54 -11.72 -13.37
N GLY A 105 7.74 -11.19 -12.15
CA GLY A 105 6.97 -11.59 -10.98
C GLY A 105 5.47 -11.34 -11.12
N VAL A 106 5.09 -10.15 -11.64
CA VAL A 106 3.69 -9.81 -11.94
C VAL A 106 3.12 -10.75 -13.00
N ALA A 107 3.86 -11.00 -14.08
CA ALA A 107 3.43 -11.88 -15.17
C ALA A 107 3.19 -13.31 -14.68
N MET A 108 4.10 -13.85 -13.87
CA MET A 108 3.95 -15.17 -13.24
C MET A 108 2.75 -15.23 -12.29
N TYR A 109 2.56 -14.19 -11.47
CA TYR A 109 1.45 -14.12 -10.52
C TYR A 109 0.08 -14.02 -11.21
N SER A 110 0.02 -13.34 -12.35
CA SER A 110 -1.23 -13.13 -13.10
C SER A 110 -1.76 -14.37 -13.84
N GLN A 111 -1.05 -15.49 -13.80
CA GLN A 111 -1.48 -16.70 -14.51
C GLN A 111 -2.72 -17.32 -13.87
N PRO A 112 -3.69 -17.82 -14.66
CA PRO A 112 -4.89 -18.45 -14.12
C PRO A 112 -4.51 -19.71 -13.34
N VAL A 113 -5.01 -19.83 -12.11
CA VAL A 113 -4.87 -21.05 -11.32
C VAL A 113 -5.58 -22.16 -12.09
N ARG A 114 -4.83 -23.17 -12.52
CA ARG A 114 -5.40 -24.36 -13.16
C ARG A 114 -6.34 -25.00 -12.15
N ALA A 115 -7.65 -25.02 -12.44
CA ALA A 115 -8.60 -25.73 -11.58
C ALA A 115 -8.16 -27.19 -11.51
N GLU A 116 -7.71 -27.62 -10.34
CA GLU A 116 -7.50 -29.02 -10.07
C GLU A 116 -8.89 -29.68 -10.12
N PRO A 117 -9.07 -30.81 -10.84
CA PRO A 117 -10.35 -31.49 -10.85
C PRO A 117 -10.70 -31.83 -9.40
N ALA A 118 -11.94 -31.55 -9.01
CA ALA A 118 -12.41 -31.78 -7.65
C ALA A 118 -12.09 -33.22 -7.23
N PRO A 119 -11.72 -33.46 -5.95
CA PRO A 119 -11.53 -34.82 -5.47
C PRO A 119 -12.79 -35.64 -5.77
N PRO A 120 -12.66 -36.89 -6.25
CA PRO A 120 -13.79 -37.67 -6.78
C PRO A 120 -14.96 -37.79 -5.79
N ALA A 121 -14.69 -37.74 -4.48
CA ALA A 121 -15.71 -37.78 -3.44
C ALA A 121 -16.70 -36.59 -3.47
N VAL A 122 -16.23 -35.37 -3.79
CA VAL A 122 -17.08 -34.17 -3.78
C VAL A 122 -17.98 -34.12 -5.02
N ASP A 123 -17.50 -34.65 -6.15
CA ASP A 123 -18.27 -34.74 -7.39
C ASP A 123 -19.31 -35.87 -7.34
N GLU A 124 -19.01 -36.99 -6.66
CA GLU A 124 -19.98 -38.07 -6.45
C GLU A 124 -21.11 -37.62 -5.51
N GLU A 125 -20.80 -36.99 -4.38
CA GLU A 125 -21.80 -36.50 -3.42
C GLU A 125 -22.70 -35.43 -4.06
N ARG A 126 -22.13 -34.51 -4.83
CA ARG A 126 -22.90 -33.51 -5.60
C ARG A 126 -23.83 -34.17 -6.62
N LYS A 127 -23.36 -35.19 -7.35
CA LYS A 127 -24.20 -35.94 -8.31
C LYS A 127 -25.32 -36.72 -7.61
N MET A 128 -25.07 -37.28 -6.44
CA MET A 128 -26.10 -37.99 -5.65
C MET A 128 -27.18 -37.04 -5.14
N LEU A 129 -26.80 -35.85 -4.66
CA LEU A 129 -27.73 -34.84 -4.18
C LEU A 129 -28.59 -34.27 -5.32
N THR A 130 -28.00 -33.92 -6.45
CA THR A 130 -28.77 -33.43 -7.62
C THR A 130 -29.70 -34.51 -8.18
N LYS A 131 -29.29 -35.78 -8.13
CA LYS A 131 -30.15 -36.90 -8.57
C LYS A 131 -31.29 -37.19 -7.59
N ALA A 132 -31.09 -36.93 -6.29
CA ALA A 132 -32.13 -37.05 -5.27
C ALA A 132 -33.18 -35.93 -5.40
N GLU A 133 -32.75 -34.69 -5.65
CA GLU A 133 -33.66 -33.56 -5.89
C GLU A 133 -34.51 -33.75 -7.17
N MET A 134 -33.92 -34.30 -8.24
CA MET A 134 -34.62 -34.59 -9.50
C MET A 134 -35.55 -35.81 -9.45
N ALA A 135 -35.54 -36.58 -8.34
CA ALA A 135 -36.40 -37.75 -8.15
C ALA A 135 -37.63 -37.46 -7.27
N ASP A 136 -37.68 -36.27 -6.66
CA ASP A 136 -38.78 -35.81 -5.80
C ASP A 136 -39.76 -34.87 -6.56
N GLU A 137 -39.51 -34.64 -7.86
CA GLU A 137 -40.40 -33.96 -8.83
C GLU A 137 -41.06 -34.99 -9.77
#